data_AF-A0A7S1VLM0-F1
#
_entry.id   AF-A0A7S1VLM0-F1
#
_cell.length_a   1.000
_cell.length_b   1.000
_cell.length_c   1.000
_cell.angle_alpha   90.00
_cell.angle_beta   90.00
_cell.angle_gamma   90.00
#
_symmetry.space_group_name_H-M   'P 1'
#
loop_
_entity.id
_entity.type
_entity.pdbx_description
1 polymer ?
#
loop_
_entity_poly.entity_id
_entity_poly.type
_entity_poly.pdbx_seq_one_letter_code
_entity_poly.pdbx_strand_id
1 'polypeptide(L)'
;MVYYKPGTQAQYLSGVVTVLGKKHEPKPDFLNDKLESAYAWYIELRGKLISRARAEAIRRGESVKDAAEPIRKILLMAICVYLFSLGTTEAMFERCMLLVLYHSIGRAGEVSTMNFDLLSWCPDTESLWTKWQQTKTGRAAPVSYHADATSWKKCMLHAFACYFVTTTGLDSTDGWLFPSLAGLTSEGGAASKTNRLLEKLVGKVLGLTKKHTSHGLRAGAADDLAFDNNVNIVSLILRGDWDWTGECQVFGYLTKKKHVASGGKSLADYPNPGMHASAPRLTSIVDGADEEDAGLLDRFVKQLFKFAPAIFMVGLVGFRDAMVAVLLMYFDDMVNEVPDPKKNCVLRKMKDSIHRSGGTSSDLSRWGTIIREEFQLRNAVNLSKAPQDDNRLAGAVVKLTENLIAQKETAKKQEAHNEKQEEHIKKQEEHIKLQAEHIKLQAEHIKLQAE
;
A
#
# COMPACT_ATOMS: atom_id res chain seq x y z
N MET A 1 -16.59 -19.66 -41.60
CA MET A 1 -16.98 -18.67 -40.57
C MET A 1 -15.97 -18.74 -39.43
N VAL A 2 -15.25 -17.66 -39.16
CA VAL A 2 -14.34 -17.57 -38.01
C VAL A 2 -15.19 -17.34 -36.77
N TYR A 3 -15.26 -18.32 -35.87
CA TYR A 3 -16.02 -18.20 -34.63
C TYR A 3 -15.14 -17.56 -33.55
N TYR A 4 -15.55 -16.40 -33.05
CA TYR A 4 -14.90 -15.75 -31.90
C TYR A 4 -15.13 -16.56 -30.62
N LYS A 5 -14.17 -16.51 -29.68
CA LYS A 5 -14.30 -17.12 -28.35
C LYS A 5 -15.53 -16.56 -27.61
N PRO A 6 -16.16 -17.35 -26.70
CA PRO A 6 -17.29 -16.89 -25.90
C PRO A 6 -16.93 -15.59 -25.14
N GLY A 7 -17.77 -14.56 -25.26
CA GLY A 7 -17.58 -13.26 -24.61
C GLY A 7 -16.83 -12.20 -25.44
N THR A 8 -16.08 -12.59 -26.47
CA THR A 8 -15.35 -11.65 -27.34
C THR A 8 -16.30 -10.72 -28.10
N GLN A 9 -17.46 -11.21 -28.54
CA GLN A 9 -18.49 -10.40 -29.19
C GLN A 9 -19.14 -9.38 -28.24
N ALA A 10 -19.30 -9.75 -26.95
CA ALA A 10 -19.81 -8.83 -25.93
C ALA A 10 -18.78 -7.75 -25.60
N GLN A 11 -17.47 -8.09 -25.56
CA GLN A 11 -16.39 -7.12 -25.40
C GLN A 11 -16.29 -6.13 -26.58
N TYR A 12 -16.40 -6.60 -27.82
CA TYR A 12 -16.45 -5.71 -28.99
C TYR A 12 -17.66 -4.78 -28.94
N LEU A 13 -18.84 -5.26 -28.56
CA LEU A 13 -20.03 -4.43 -28.41
C LEU A 13 -19.86 -3.37 -27.31
N SER A 14 -19.29 -3.74 -26.15
CA SER A 14 -18.96 -2.77 -25.09
C SER A 14 -17.93 -1.73 -25.55
N GLY A 15 -16.94 -2.13 -26.35
CA GLY A 15 -15.96 -1.22 -26.97
C GLY A 15 -16.61 -0.24 -27.95
N VAL A 16 -17.51 -0.71 -28.81
CA VAL A 16 -18.26 0.13 -29.76
C VAL A 16 -19.14 1.14 -29.04
N VAL A 17 -19.86 0.74 -27.98
CA VAL A 17 -20.68 1.66 -27.18
C VAL A 17 -19.83 2.72 -26.49
N THR A 18 -18.66 2.34 -25.97
CA THR A 18 -17.72 3.30 -25.36
C THR A 18 -17.20 4.31 -26.38
N VAL A 19 -16.90 3.86 -27.62
CA VAL A 19 -16.46 4.73 -28.71
C VAL A 19 -17.59 5.65 -29.18
N LEU A 20 -18.82 5.15 -29.29
CA LEU A 20 -19.99 5.95 -29.67
C LEU A 20 -20.36 6.97 -28.59
N GLY A 21 -20.32 6.60 -27.31
CA GLY A 21 -20.56 7.51 -26.19
C GLY A 21 -19.49 8.62 -26.07
N LYS A 22 -18.25 8.34 -26.48
CA LYS A 22 -17.19 9.37 -26.57
C LYS A 22 -17.34 10.28 -27.80
N LYS A 23 -17.90 9.77 -28.90
CA LYS A 23 -18.06 10.51 -30.16
C LYS A 23 -19.33 11.36 -30.21
N HIS A 24 -20.31 11.00 -29.40
CA HIS A 24 -21.59 11.69 -29.28
C HIS A 24 -21.80 12.03 -27.79
N GLU A 25 -21.26 13.17 -27.34
CA GLU A 25 -21.55 13.68 -25.99
C GLU A 25 -23.07 13.82 -25.81
N PRO A 26 -23.66 13.26 -24.72
CA PRO A 26 -25.07 13.43 -24.48
C PRO A 26 -25.32 14.89 -24.10
N LYS A 27 -26.20 15.57 -24.86
CA LYS A 27 -26.64 16.92 -24.52
C LYS A 27 -27.29 16.92 -23.12
N PRO A 28 -27.12 17.99 -22.31
CA PRO A 28 -27.48 18.00 -20.89
C PRO A 28 -28.97 17.75 -20.60
N ASP A 29 -29.85 18.01 -21.57
CA ASP A 29 -31.30 17.85 -21.42
C ASP A 29 -31.78 16.38 -21.43
N PHE A 30 -30.86 15.43 -21.62
CA PHE A 30 -31.14 13.98 -21.58
C PHE A 30 -30.84 13.33 -20.22
N LEU A 31 -30.39 14.10 -19.23
CA LEU A 31 -29.81 13.58 -17.98
C LEU A 31 -30.78 13.45 -16.80
N ASN A 32 -32.04 13.85 -16.94
CA ASN A 32 -33.05 13.65 -15.91
C ASN A 32 -34.06 12.55 -16.33
N ASP A 33 -34.11 11.48 -15.54
CA ASP A 33 -35.09 10.36 -15.54
C ASP A 33 -35.05 9.27 -16.63
N LYS A 34 -34.16 9.29 -17.64
CA LYS A 34 -34.17 8.27 -18.73
C LYS A 34 -32.92 7.42 -18.94
N LEU A 35 -31.97 7.40 -18.00
CA LEU A 35 -30.72 6.65 -18.17
C LEU A 35 -30.92 5.12 -18.18
N GLU A 36 -31.90 4.60 -17.45
CA GLU A 36 -32.28 3.17 -17.52
C GLU A 36 -32.94 2.81 -18.87
N SER A 37 -33.72 3.73 -19.45
CA SER A 37 -34.42 3.53 -20.73
C SER A 37 -33.48 3.61 -21.94
N ALA A 38 -32.52 4.54 -21.94
CA ALA A 38 -31.62 4.77 -23.09
C ALA A 38 -30.59 3.64 -23.28
N TYR A 39 -30.27 2.89 -22.22
CA TYR A 39 -29.35 1.74 -22.26
C TYR A 39 -30.04 0.38 -22.14
N ALA A 40 -31.37 0.34 -21.95
CA ALA A 40 -32.13 -0.91 -21.86
C ALA A 40 -31.87 -1.83 -23.06
N TRP A 41 -31.85 -1.28 -24.27
CA TRP A 41 -31.56 -2.03 -25.50
C TRP A 41 -30.15 -2.65 -25.48
N TYR A 42 -29.15 -1.97 -24.93
CA TYR A 42 -27.77 -2.46 -24.81
C TYR A 42 -27.67 -3.57 -23.76
N ILE A 43 -28.29 -3.39 -22.59
CA ILE A 43 -28.33 -4.38 -21.52
C ILE A 43 -29.02 -5.66 -22.02
N GLU A 44 -30.15 -5.52 -22.72
CA GLU A 44 -30.90 -6.62 -23.31
C GLU A 44 -30.09 -7.33 -24.41
N LEU A 45 -29.49 -6.58 -25.33
CA LEU A 45 -28.67 -7.14 -26.42
C LEU A 45 -27.42 -7.85 -25.89
N ARG A 46 -26.72 -7.24 -24.92
CA ARG A 46 -25.56 -7.85 -24.26
C ARG A 46 -25.96 -9.12 -23.50
N GLY A 47 -27.10 -9.10 -22.80
CA GLY A 47 -27.67 -10.28 -22.14
C GLY A 47 -27.95 -11.41 -23.14
N LYS A 48 -28.62 -11.11 -24.25
CA LYS A 48 -28.91 -12.08 -25.33
C LYS A 48 -27.64 -12.64 -25.96
N LEU A 49 -26.62 -11.80 -26.20
CA LEU A 49 -25.33 -12.22 -26.76
C LEU A 49 -24.57 -13.14 -25.81
N ILE A 50 -24.51 -12.82 -24.51
CA ILE A 50 -23.88 -13.66 -23.50
C ILE A 50 -24.62 -15.01 -23.42
N SER A 51 -25.95 -15.01 -23.35
CA SER A 51 -26.75 -16.23 -23.31
C SER A 51 -26.56 -17.10 -24.57
N ARG A 52 -26.52 -16.48 -25.76
CA ARG A 52 -26.30 -17.20 -27.03
C ARG A 52 -24.88 -17.77 -27.12
N ALA A 53 -23.87 -17.01 -26.71
CA ALA A 53 -22.48 -17.47 -26.67
C ALA A 53 -22.30 -18.63 -25.67
N ARG A 54 -22.93 -18.56 -24.50
CA ARG A 54 -22.93 -19.66 -23.51
C ARG A 54 -23.65 -20.89 -24.05
N ALA A 55 -24.84 -20.74 -24.63
CA ALA A 55 -25.58 -21.85 -25.22
C ALA A 55 -24.82 -22.54 -26.35
N GLU A 56 -24.08 -21.77 -27.15
CA GLU A 56 -23.22 -22.29 -28.22
C GLU A 56 -21.99 -23.03 -27.66
N ALA A 57 -21.32 -22.47 -26.64
CA ALA A 57 -20.21 -23.13 -25.95
C ALA A 57 -20.64 -24.46 -25.32
N ILE A 58 -21.80 -24.48 -24.64
CA ILE A 58 -22.40 -25.71 -24.09
C ILE A 58 -22.67 -26.73 -25.21
N ARG A 59 -23.24 -26.30 -26.34
CA ARG A 59 -23.49 -27.18 -27.50
C ARG A 59 -22.21 -27.79 -28.08
N ARG A 60 -21.06 -27.15 -27.92
CA ARG A 60 -19.73 -27.63 -28.34
C ARG A 60 -19.06 -28.53 -27.29
N GLY A 61 -19.72 -28.79 -26.16
CA GLY A 61 -19.11 -29.50 -25.04
C GLY A 61 -18.07 -28.69 -24.28
N GLU A 62 -17.99 -27.37 -24.51
CA GLU A 62 -17.10 -26.49 -23.77
C GLU A 62 -17.68 -26.23 -22.37
N SER A 63 -16.82 -26.26 -21.34
CA SER A 63 -17.28 -25.96 -19.98
C SER A 63 -17.62 -24.47 -19.87
N VAL A 64 -18.91 -24.14 -19.74
CA VAL A 64 -19.33 -22.80 -19.32
C VAL A 64 -19.31 -22.78 -17.80
N LYS A 65 -18.21 -22.28 -17.22
CA LYS A 65 -18.16 -21.99 -15.79
C LYS A 65 -18.93 -20.70 -15.53
N ASP A 66 -19.85 -20.72 -14.57
CA ASP A 66 -20.41 -19.49 -14.05
C ASP A 66 -19.26 -18.65 -13.48
N ALA A 67 -19.00 -17.52 -14.14
CA ALA A 67 -17.98 -16.61 -13.70
C ALA A 67 -18.42 -16.01 -12.35
N ALA A 68 -17.54 -16.09 -11.35
CA ALA A 68 -17.75 -15.42 -10.08
C ALA A 68 -18.01 -13.92 -10.31
N GLU A 69 -18.94 -13.33 -9.56
CA GLU A 69 -19.18 -11.89 -9.64
C GLU A 69 -17.92 -11.13 -9.17
N PRO A 70 -17.48 -10.11 -9.92
CA PRO A 70 -16.25 -9.38 -9.60
C PRO A 70 -16.42 -8.55 -8.33
N ILE A 71 -15.49 -8.71 -7.38
CA ILE A 71 -15.40 -7.87 -6.19
C ILE A 71 -14.52 -6.67 -6.55
N ARG A 72 -15.15 -5.60 -7.04
CA ARG A 72 -14.47 -4.34 -7.40
C ARG A 72 -14.20 -3.47 -6.16
N LYS A 73 -13.39 -2.42 -6.33
CA LYS A 73 -12.88 -1.58 -5.24
C LYS A 73 -13.93 -1.08 -4.24
N ILE A 74 -15.11 -0.66 -4.70
CA ILE A 74 -16.17 -0.15 -3.80
C ILE A 74 -16.65 -1.25 -2.86
N LEU A 75 -16.94 -2.44 -3.39
CA LEU A 75 -17.38 -3.58 -2.59
C LEU A 75 -16.25 -4.08 -1.68
N LEU A 76 -15.01 -4.12 -2.19
CA LEU A 76 -13.84 -4.47 -1.39
C LEU A 76 -13.66 -3.52 -0.20
N MET A 77 -13.78 -2.20 -0.40
CA MET A 77 -13.71 -1.21 0.68
C MET A 77 -14.80 -1.45 1.72
N ALA A 78 -16.04 -1.74 1.30
CA ALA A 78 -17.12 -2.06 2.23
C ALA A 78 -16.83 -3.32 3.06
N ILE A 79 -16.28 -4.38 2.43
CA ILE A 79 -15.82 -5.59 3.13
C ILE A 79 -14.71 -5.24 4.14
N CYS A 80 -13.71 -4.45 3.73
CA CYS A 80 -12.59 -4.10 4.58
C CYS A 80 -12.98 -3.21 5.76
N VAL A 81 -13.93 -2.29 5.60
CA VAL A 81 -14.50 -1.48 6.70
C VAL A 81 -15.23 -2.36 7.68
N TYR A 82 -16.08 -3.27 7.19
CA TYR A 82 -16.79 -4.22 8.05
C TYR A 82 -15.83 -5.09 8.86
N LEU A 83 -14.80 -5.66 8.23
CA LEU A 83 -13.80 -6.46 8.95
C LEU A 83 -13.02 -5.61 9.97
N PHE A 84 -12.67 -4.37 9.62
CA PHE A 84 -11.99 -3.48 10.55
C PHE A 84 -12.86 -3.14 11.77
N SER A 85 -14.17 -2.93 11.58
CA SER A 85 -15.09 -2.59 12.68
C SER A 85 -15.32 -3.74 13.67
N LEU A 86 -15.10 -5.00 13.26
CA LEU A 86 -15.10 -6.13 14.19
C LEU A 86 -13.99 -6.02 15.25
N GLY A 87 -12.86 -5.37 14.92
CA GLY A 87 -11.84 -5.04 15.89
C GLY A 87 -11.05 -6.22 16.48
N THR A 88 -11.09 -7.39 15.84
CA THR A 88 -10.39 -8.61 16.29
C THR A 88 -9.13 -8.89 15.46
N THR A 89 -8.16 -9.61 16.04
CA THR A 89 -6.94 -10.03 15.32
C THR A 89 -7.25 -10.89 14.08
N GLU A 90 -8.22 -11.82 14.19
CA GLU A 90 -8.63 -12.63 13.03
C GLU A 90 -9.20 -11.77 11.91
N ALA A 91 -9.99 -10.74 12.22
CA ALA A 91 -10.53 -9.85 11.20
C ALA A 91 -9.42 -9.00 10.52
N MET A 92 -8.35 -8.62 11.24
CA MET A 92 -7.19 -7.95 10.64
C MET A 92 -6.42 -8.87 9.70
N PHE A 93 -6.24 -10.14 10.09
CA PHE A 93 -5.68 -11.18 9.23
C PHE A 93 -6.53 -11.37 7.96
N GLU A 94 -7.84 -11.56 8.11
CA GLU A 94 -8.78 -11.76 7.00
C GLU A 94 -8.80 -10.56 6.05
N ARG A 95 -8.82 -9.33 6.59
CA ARG A 95 -8.72 -8.09 5.81
C ARG A 95 -7.41 -8.01 5.03
N CYS A 96 -6.29 -8.32 5.68
CA CYS A 96 -4.97 -8.33 5.04
C CYS A 96 -4.91 -9.35 3.90
N MET A 97 -5.37 -10.59 4.14
CA MET A 97 -5.44 -11.65 3.14
C MET A 97 -6.26 -11.25 1.90
N LEU A 98 -7.46 -10.68 2.09
CA LEU A 98 -8.31 -10.23 0.97
C LEU A 98 -7.63 -9.14 0.14
N LEU A 99 -6.99 -8.17 0.80
CA LEU A 99 -6.30 -7.09 0.12
C LEU A 99 -5.05 -7.59 -0.62
N VAL A 100 -4.26 -8.48 -0.02
CA VAL A 100 -3.15 -9.15 -0.71
C VAL A 100 -3.62 -9.82 -1.99
N LEU A 101 -4.69 -10.62 -1.92
CA LEU A 101 -5.22 -11.33 -3.09
C LEU A 101 -5.68 -10.38 -4.20
N TYR A 102 -6.40 -9.32 -3.82
CA TYR A 102 -6.88 -8.31 -4.76
C TYR A 102 -5.71 -7.56 -5.40
N HIS A 103 -4.77 -7.03 -4.61
CA HIS A 103 -3.65 -6.25 -5.12
C HIS A 103 -2.65 -7.11 -5.93
N SER A 104 -2.51 -8.40 -5.64
CA SER A 104 -1.66 -9.31 -6.43
C SER A 104 -2.30 -9.79 -7.72
N ILE A 105 -3.60 -9.55 -7.94
CA ILE A 105 -4.38 -10.24 -9.00
C ILE A 105 -4.19 -11.77 -8.89
N GLY A 106 -4.05 -12.23 -7.65
CA GLY A 106 -3.59 -13.57 -7.32
C GLY A 106 -4.73 -14.58 -7.27
N ARG A 107 -4.41 -15.87 -7.45
CA ARG A 107 -5.34 -16.93 -7.07
C ARG A 107 -5.33 -17.10 -5.57
N ALA A 108 -6.48 -17.43 -5.02
CA ALA A 108 -6.65 -17.52 -3.57
C ALA A 108 -5.77 -18.56 -2.87
N GLY A 109 -5.35 -19.63 -3.56
CA GLY A 109 -4.40 -20.60 -3.02
C GLY A 109 -2.97 -20.06 -2.90
N GLU A 110 -2.59 -19.11 -3.74
CA GLU A 110 -1.19 -18.64 -3.87
C GLU A 110 -0.76 -17.78 -2.67
N VAL A 111 -1.70 -17.18 -1.92
CA VAL A 111 -1.38 -16.42 -0.69
C VAL A 111 -0.74 -17.30 0.41
N SER A 112 -0.98 -18.62 0.40
CA SER A 112 -0.36 -19.58 1.31
C SER A 112 1.15 -19.72 1.14
N THR A 113 1.69 -19.21 0.03
CA THR A 113 3.10 -19.32 -0.34
C THR A 113 3.91 -18.06 -0.03
N MET A 114 3.27 -17.03 0.51
CA MET A 114 3.98 -15.79 0.83
C MET A 114 4.95 -16.00 1.98
N ASN A 115 6.21 -15.61 1.75
CA ASN A 115 7.32 -15.80 2.68
C ASN A 115 8.15 -14.50 2.77
N PHE A 116 8.69 -14.21 3.95
CA PHE A 116 9.53 -13.05 4.23
C PHE A 116 10.79 -13.00 3.36
N ASP A 117 11.38 -14.14 3.00
CA ASP A 117 12.57 -14.24 2.14
C ASP A 117 12.31 -13.76 0.71
N LEU A 118 11.04 -13.71 0.31
CA LEU A 118 10.62 -13.22 -1.00
C LEU A 118 10.28 -11.73 -0.97
N LEU A 119 10.25 -11.10 0.20
CA LEU A 119 9.92 -9.69 0.37
C LEU A 119 11.16 -8.82 0.23
N SER A 120 11.01 -7.68 -0.44
CA SER A 120 12.04 -6.65 -0.51
C SER A 120 11.40 -5.28 -0.54
N TRP A 121 11.94 -4.34 0.22
CA TRP A 121 11.56 -2.93 0.09
C TRP A 121 12.35 -2.33 -1.07
N CYS A 122 11.68 -1.64 -1.99
CA CYS A 122 12.33 -0.95 -3.10
C CYS A 122 12.30 0.58 -2.86
N PRO A 123 13.44 1.21 -2.54
CA PRO A 123 13.51 2.66 -2.30
C PRO A 123 13.05 3.49 -3.50
N ASP A 124 13.42 3.12 -4.73
CA ASP A 124 13.09 3.89 -5.94
C ASP A 124 11.58 4.03 -6.20
N THR A 125 10.81 3.06 -5.72
CA THR A 125 9.36 3.00 -5.91
C THR A 125 8.59 3.14 -4.60
N GLU A 126 9.31 3.28 -3.49
CA GLU A 126 8.80 3.32 -2.12
C GLU A 126 7.68 2.31 -1.88
N SER A 127 7.94 1.07 -2.28
CA SER A 127 6.94 0.01 -2.25
C SER A 127 7.52 -1.33 -1.83
N LEU A 128 6.66 -2.20 -1.31
CA LEU A 128 7.00 -3.57 -0.97
C LEU A 128 6.92 -4.45 -2.23
N TRP A 129 8.00 -5.11 -2.57
CA TRP A 129 8.06 -6.06 -3.67
C TRP A 129 8.09 -7.49 -3.17
N THR A 130 7.43 -8.38 -3.90
CA THR A 130 7.47 -9.82 -3.67
C THR A 130 7.51 -10.61 -4.97
N LYS A 131 7.89 -11.88 -4.87
CA LYS A 131 7.72 -12.87 -5.94
C LYS A 131 6.49 -13.73 -5.61
N TRP A 132 5.37 -13.38 -6.23
CA TRP A 132 4.11 -14.10 -6.11
C TRP A 132 4.20 -15.48 -6.76
N GLN A 133 4.19 -16.54 -5.95
CA GLN A 133 4.37 -17.90 -6.44
C GLN A 133 3.03 -18.47 -6.95
N GLN A 134 2.99 -18.79 -8.23
CA GLN A 134 1.84 -19.39 -8.88
C GLN A 134 1.97 -20.91 -8.90
N THR A 135 1.48 -21.55 -7.85
CA THR A 135 1.57 -23.01 -7.69
C THR A 135 1.00 -23.79 -8.87
N LYS A 136 -0.07 -23.27 -9.51
CA LYS A 136 -0.72 -23.93 -10.66
C LYS A 136 0.12 -23.91 -11.94
N THR A 137 0.94 -22.87 -12.15
CA THR A 137 1.73 -22.70 -13.38
C THR A 137 3.21 -23.00 -13.16
N GLY A 138 3.65 -23.18 -11.91
CA GLY A 138 5.05 -23.36 -11.55
C GLY A 138 5.91 -22.12 -11.75
N ARG A 139 5.29 -20.93 -11.82
CA ARG A 139 5.96 -19.65 -12.10
C ARG A 139 5.97 -18.75 -10.87
N ALA A 140 6.87 -17.76 -10.86
CA ALA A 140 6.86 -16.69 -9.89
C ALA A 140 6.79 -15.34 -10.62
N ALA A 141 5.85 -14.49 -10.21
CA ALA A 141 5.62 -13.18 -10.81
C ALA A 141 6.00 -12.08 -9.84
N PRO A 142 6.71 -11.01 -10.27
CA PRO A 142 6.93 -9.87 -9.41
C PRO A 142 5.62 -9.13 -9.14
N VAL A 143 5.39 -8.77 -7.88
CA VAL A 143 4.25 -7.98 -7.43
C VAL A 143 4.78 -6.87 -6.53
N SER A 144 4.29 -5.64 -6.72
CA SER A 144 4.59 -4.47 -5.89
C SER A 144 3.35 -3.97 -5.15
N TYR A 145 3.45 -3.68 -3.85
CA TYR A 145 2.38 -3.12 -3.03
C TYR A 145 2.71 -1.68 -2.62
N HIS A 146 1.82 -0.76 -2.97
CA HIS A 146 1.97 0.67 -2.74
C HIS A 146 1.06 1.14 -1.60
N ALA A 147 1.42 2.24 -0.94
CA ALA A 147 0.50 2.95 -0.05
C ALA A 147 -0.68 3.50 -0.87
N ASP A 148 -1.90 3.40 -0.36
CA ASP A 148 -3.06 3.93 -1.08
C ASP A 148 -3.04 5.45 -1.14
N ALA A 149 -3.39 6.01 -2.29
CA ALA A 149 -3.45 7.44 -2.51
C ALA A 149 -4.62 8.12 -1.79
N THR A 150 -5.72 7.40 -1.51
CA THR A 150 -6.98 8.02 -1.12
C THR A 150 -7.58 7.47 0.17
N SER A 151 -7.37 6.19 0.49
CA SER A 151 -8.09 5.55 1.58
C SER A 151 -7.34 4.42 2.27
N TRP A 152 -7.32 4.45 3.59
CA TRP A 152 -6.84 3.35 4.43
C TRP A 152 -7.60 2.04 4.19
N LYS A 153 -8.88 2.13 3.78
CA LYS A 153 -9.82 1.01 3.65
C LYS A 153 -9.29 -0.09 2.75
N LYS A 154 -8.62 0.27 1.67
CA LYS A 154 -7.98 -0.67 0.73
C LYS A 154 -6.45 -0.54 0.65
N CYS A 155 -5.85 0.24 1.55
CA CYS A 155 -4.40 0.41 1.62
C CYS A 155 -3.72 -0.88 2.08
N MET A 156 -2.85 -1.40 1.21
CA MET A 156 -2.09 -2.62 1.48
C MET A 156 -1.15 -2.48 2.65
N LEU A 157 -0.36 -1.40 2.68
CA LEU A 157 0.60 -1.19 3.77
C LEU A 157 -0.13 -1.03 5.10
N HIS A 158 -1.29 -0.37 5.10
CA HIS A 158 -2.13 -0.25 6.29
C HIS A 158 -2.65 -1.62 6.75
N ALA A 159 -3.10 -2.47 5.83
CA ALA A 159 -3.57 -3.81 6.16
C ALA A 159 -2.48 -4.70 6.73
N PHE A 160 -1.27 -4.65 6.16
CA PHE A 160 -0.10 -5.30 6.73
C PHE A 160 0.20 -4.76 8.13
N ALA A 161 0.20 -3.44 8.31
CA ALA A 161 0.46 -2.82 9.59
C ALA A 161 -0.54 -3.31 10.66
N CYS A 162 -1.85 -3.27 10.37
CA CYS A 162 -2.89 -3.79 11.26
C CYS A 162 -2.67 -5.27 11.62
N TYR A 163 -2.31 -6.10 10.63
CA TYR A 163 -2.05 -7.51 10.84
C TYR A 163 -0.84 -7.74 11.76
N PHE A 164 0.32 -7.13 11.46
CA PHE A 164 1.55 -7.35 12.22
C PHE A 164 1.52 -6.77 13.63
N VAL A 165 0.87 -5.62 13.85
CA VAL A 165 0.81 -5.04 15.21
C VAL A 165 -0.16 -5.79 16.14
N THR A 166 -1.09 -6.57 15.57
CA THR A 166 -2.10 -7.32 16.33
C THR A 166 -1.83 -8.81 16.45
N THR A 167 -0.92 -9.35 15.65
CA THR A 167 -0.54 -10.76 15.68
C THR A 167 0.67 -10.96 16.56
N THR A 168 0.61 -11.93 17.47
CA THR A 168 1.72 -12.35 18.32
C THR A 168 2.27 -13.67 17.84
N GLY A 169 3.57 -13.93 18.04
CA GLY A 169 4.16 -15.24 17.74
C GLY A 169 4.41 -15.50 16.25
N LEU A 170 4.55 -14.43 15.44
CA LEU A 170 5.13 -14.54 14.11
C LEU A 170 6.64 -14.69 14.27
N ASP A 171 7.07 -15.89 14.67
CA ASP A 171 8.49 -16.20 14.77
C ASP A 171 9.08 -16.28 13.37
N SER A 172 10.22 -15.63 13.14
CA SER A 172 10.84 -15.57 11.80
C SER A 172 11.37 -16.91 11.31
N THR A 173 11.41 -17.91 12.19
CA THR A 173 11.93 -19.26 11.94
C THR A 173 11.12 -20.04 10.90
N ASP A 174 9.81 -19.83 10.84
CA ASP A 174 8.96 -20.49 9.84
C ASP A 174 8.94 -19.77 8.48
N GLY A 175 9.40 -18.51 8.42
CA GLY A 175 9.52 -17.70 7.20
C GLY A 175 8.19 -17.27 6.55
N TRP A 176 7.06 -17.88 6.90
CA TRP A 176 5.76 -17.59 6.26
C TRP A 176 5.14 -16.28 6.71
N LEU A 177 4.60 -15.53 5.76
CA LEU A 177 3.87 -14.29 6.02
C LEU A 177 2.52 -14.55 6.69
N PHE A 178 1.90 -15.68 6.34
CA PHE A 178 0.63 -16.15 6.90
C PHE A 178 0.79 -17.60 7.39
N PRO A 179 1.37 -17.83 8.58
CA PRO A 179 1.65 -19.18 9.07
C PRO A 179 0.41 -20.09 9.12
N SER A 180 -0.76 -19.52 9.45
CA SER A 180 -2.04 -20.26 9.48
C SER A 180 -2.53 -20.73 8.11
N LEU A 181 -1.92 -20.25 7.03
CA LEU A 181 -2.18 -20.68 5.65
C LEU A 181 -1.05 -21.54 5.08
N ALA A 182 0.11 -21.62 5.73
CA ALA A 182 1.27 -22.32 5.21
C ALA A 182 0.94 -23.79 4.89
N GLY A 183 1.39 -24.27 3.74
CA GLY A 183 1.11 -25.64 3.28
C GLY A 183 -0.31 -25.89 2.76
N LEU A 184 -1.23 -24.92 2.83
CA LEU A 184 -2.60 -25.04 2.32
C LEU A 184 -2.72 -24.70 0.82
N THR A 185 -1.91 -25.35 -0.01
CA THR A 185 -1.75 -25.04 -1.45
C THR A 185 -2.76 -25.72 -2.39
N SER A 186 -3.53 -26.71 -1.92
CA SER A 186 -4.53 -27.47 -2.70
C SER A 186 -5.95 -26.84 -2.68
N GLU A 187 -6.81 -27.28 -3.61
CA GLU A 187 -8.26 -26.97 -3.58
C GLU A 187 -8.87 -27.50 -2.27
N GLY A 188 -9.19 -26.60 -1.33
CA GLY A 188 -9.50 -26.94 0.06
C GLY A 188 -8.83 -26.03 1.08
N GLY A 189 -7.71 -25.40 0.71
CA GLY A 189 -6.86 -24.57 1.56
C GLY A 189 -7.27 -23.09 1.67
N ALA A 190 -6.33 -22.18 1.39
CA ALA A 190 -6.53 -20.73 1.50
C ALA A 190 -7.70 -20.20 0.65
N ALA A 191 -7.97 -20.82 -0.50
CA ALA A 191 -9.14 -20.51 -1.33
C ALA A 191 -10.47 -20.81 -0.62
N SER A 192 -10.56 -21.96 0.06
CA SER A 192 -11.74 -22.33 0.83
C SER A 192 -11.90 -21.49 2.09
N LYS A 193 -10.81 -21.04 2.74
CA LYS A 193 -10.88 -20.07 3.84
C LYS A 193 -11.44 -18.73 3.32
N THR A 194 -10.94 -18.25 2.20
CA THR A 194 -11.42 -17.00 1.56
C THR A 194 -12.90 -17.10 1.17
N ASN A 195 -13.35 -18.20 0.57
CA ASN A 195 -14.75 -18.38 0.19
C ASN A 195 -15.67 -18.46 1.43
N ARG A 196 -15.28 -19.20 2.47
CA ARG A 196 -16.02 -19.29 3.74
C ARG A 196 -16.14 -17.94 4.43
N LEU A 197 -15.08 -17.12 4.37
CA LEU A 197 -15.12 -15.74 4.85
C LEU A 197 -16.15 -14.92 4.08
N LEU A 198 -16.05 -14.88 2.74
CA LEU A 198 -16.98 -14.10 1.92
C LEU A 198 -18.44 -14.53 2.15
N GLU A 199 -18.70 -15.83 2.25
CA GLU A 199 -20.02 -16.36 2.57
C GLU A 199 -20.54 -15.89 3.95
N LYS A 200 -19.68 -15.88 4.99
CA LYS A 200 -20.02 -15.37 6.33
C LYS A 200 -20.36 -13.88 6.36
N LEU A 201 -19.93 -13.13 5.36
CA LEU A 201 -20.16 -11.69 5.22
C LEU A 201 -21.41 -11.35 4.40
N VAL A 202 -22.00 -12.33 3.69
CA VAL A 202 -23.25 -12.15 2.95
C VAL A 202 -24.37 -11.72 3.91
N GLY A 203 -25.10 -10.68 3.55
CA GLY A 203 -26.15 -10.06 4.39
C GLY A 203 -25.61 -9.09 5.46
N LYS A 204 -24.29 -9.03 5.66
CA LYS A 204 -23.63 -8.08 6.58
C LYS A 204 -22.97 -6.92 5.83
N VAL A 205 -22.55 -7.16 4.59
CA VAL A 205 -21.97 -6.16 3.69
C VAL A 205 -22.93 -5.93 2.52
N LEU A 206 -23.37 -4.69 2.34
CA LEU A 206 -24.27 -4.31 1.25
C LEU A 206 -23.60 -4.57 -0.12
N GLY A 207 -24.33 -5.23 -1.02
CA GLY A 207 -23.84 -5.59 -2.35
C GLY A 207 -23.07 -6.92 -2.42
N LEU A 208 -22.69 -7.52 -1.28
CA LEU A 208 -22.05 -8.83 -1.26
C LEU A 208 -23.10 -9.95 -1.37
N THR A 209 -22.93 -10.81 -2.37
CA THR A 209 -23.84 -11.94 -2.67
C THR A 209 -23.11 -13.28 -2.59
N LYS A 210 -23.85 -14.40 -2.53
CA LYS A 210 -23.27 -15.76 -2.60
C LYS A 210 -22.53 -16.06 -3.91
N LYS A 211 -22.70 -15.24 -4.95
CA LYS A 211 -22.00 -15.39 -6.23
C LYS A 211 -20.60 -14.77 -6.23
N HIS A 212 -20.29 -13.95 -5.21
CA HIS A 212 -18.96 -13.43 -5.00
C HIS A 212 -18.11 -14.48 -4.32
N THR A 213 -17.05 -14.92 -5.00
CA THR A 213 -16.09 -15.88 -4.48
C THR A 213 -14.70 -15.29 -4.52
N SER A 214 -13.71 -16.03 -4.02
CA SER A 214 -12.30 -15.63 -4.10
C SER A 214 -11.79 -15.39 -5.53
N HIS A 215 -12.39 -16.02 -6.55
CA HIS A 215 -12.11 -15.69 -7.96
C HIS A 215 -12.58 -14.29 -8.34
N GLY A 216 -13.64 -13.80 -7.67
CA GLY A 216 -14.18 -12.45 -7.84
C GLY A 216 -13.20 -11.36 -7.42
N LEU A 217 -12.31 -11.61 -6.45
CA LEU A 217 -11.24 -10.65 -6.08
C LEU A 217 -10.29 -10.42 -7.25
N ARG A 218 -9.80 -11.51 -7.86
CA ARG A 218 -8.90 -11.45 -9.02
C ARG A 218 -9.59 -10.78 -10.21
N ALA A 219 -10.83 -11.17 -10.49
CA ALA A 219 -11.62 -10.58 -11.58
C ALA A 219 -11.88 -9.09 -11.35
N GLY A 220 -12.24 -8.69 -10.13
CA GLY A 220 -12.50 -7.30 -9.78
C GLY A 220 -11.25 -6.42 -9.88
N ALA A 221 -10.09 -6.89 -9.42
CA ALA A 221 -8.83 -6.17 -9.58
C ALA A 221 -8.43 -6.03 -11.06
N ALA A 222 -8.62 -7.09 -11.85
CA ALA A 222 -8.37 -7.07 -13.28
C ALA A 222 -9.31 -6.08 -14.01
N ASP A 223 -10.59 -6.06 -13.66
CA ASP A 223 -11.57 -5.11 -14.18
C ASP A 223 -11.16 -3.68 -13.80
N ASP A 224 -10.84 -3.42 -12.54
CA ASP A 224 -10.47 -2.08 -12.08
C ASP A 224 -9.22 -1.54 -12.80
N LEU A 225 -8.23 -2.39 -13.09
CA LEU A 225 -7.11 -2.02 -13.96
C LEU A 225 -7.51 -1.81 -15.42
N ALA A 226 -8.37 -2.68 -15.97
CA ALA A 226 -8.80 -2.58 -17.36
C ALA A 226 -9.65 -1.33 -17.65
N PHE A 227 -10.35 -0.82 -16.63
CA PHE A 227 -11.14 0.40 -16.70
C PHE A 227 -10.34 1.67 -16.36
N ASP A 228 -9.09 1.56 -15.93
CA ASP A 228 -8.22 2.71 -15.72
C ASP A 228 -7.59 3.15 -17.06
N ASN A 229 -8.01 4.32 -17.55
CA ASN A 229 -7.53 4.87 -18.82
C ASN A 229 -6.03 5.18 -18.83
N ASN A 230 -5.40 5.30 -17.66
CA ASN A 230 -3.97 5.61 -17.52
C ASN A 230 -3.11 4.35 -17.33
N VAL A 231 -3.73 3.16 -17.29
CA VAL A 231 -3.06 1.87 -17.28
C VAL A 231 -3.09 1.29 -18.69
N ASN A 232 -1.91 1.03 -19.24
CA ASN A 232 -1.83 0.31 -20.51
C ASN A 232 -2.10 -1.20 -20.33
N ILE A 233 -2.55 -1.85 -21.39
CA ILE A 233 -2.84 -3.29 -21.41
C ILE A 233 -1.63 -4.14 -21.00
N VAL A 234 -0.42 -3.67 -21.28
CA VAL A 234 0.83 -4.34 -20.90
C VAL A 234 1.01 -4.40 -19.39
N SER A 235 0.71 -3.32 -18.66
CA SER A 235 0.71 -3.27 -17.21
C SER A 235 -0.29 -4.26 -16.61
N LEU A 236 -1.49 -4.37 -17.20
CA LEU A 236 -2.49 -5.36 -16.80
C LEU A 236 -1.98 -6.80 -17.00
N ILE A 237 -1.43 -7.09 -18.18
CA ILE A 237 -0.88 -8.42 -18.53
C ILE A 237 0.27 -8.81 -17.60
N LEU A 238 1.27 -7.93 -17.44
CA LEU A 238 2.45 -8.22 -16.62
C LEU A 238 2.14 -8.27 -15.13
N ARG A 239 1.14 -7.49 -14.65
CA ARG A 239 0.69 -7.55 -13.26
C ARG A 239 -0.08 -8.84 -12.96
N GLY A 240 -0.95 -9.27 -13.87
CA GLY A 240 -1.69 -10.53 -13.76
C GLY A 240 -0.86 -11.77 -14.13
N ASP A 241 0.35 -11.56 -14.65
CA ASP A 241 1.28 -12.55 -15.20
C ASP A 241 0.56 -13.52 -16.16
N TRP A 242 -0.18 -12.93 -17.09
CA TRP A 242 -0.88 -13.67 -18.14
C TRP A 242 0.01 -13.84 -19.36
N ASP A 243 -0.07 -15.01 -20.00
CA ASP A 243 0.63 -15.28 -21.24
C ASP A 243 0.12 -14.35 -22.36
N TRP A 244 1.06 -13.64 -23.00
CA TRP A 244 0.78 -12.80 -24.16
C TRP A 244 1.67 -13.21 -25.32
N THR A 245 1.06 -13.72 -26.39
CA THR A 245 1.75 -14.25 -27.57
C THR A 245 2.61 -13.22 -28.32
N GLY A 246 2.48 -11.93 -28.02
CA GLY A 246 3.28 -10.85 -28.59
C GLY A 246 4.46 -10.39 -27.74
N GLU A 247 4.68 -10.97 -26.55
CA GLU A 247 5.79 -10.56 -25.69
C GLU A 247 7.14 -11.06 -26.24
N CYS A 248 8.05 -10.14 -26.54
CA CYS A 248 9.45 -10.48 -26.78
C CYS A 248 10.23 -10.38 -25.46
N GLN A 249 11.18 -11.29 -25.22
CA GLN A 249 11.93 -11.34 -23.95
C GLN A 249 12.61 -10.01 -23.59
N VAL A 250 13.14 -9.28 -24.59
CA VAL A 250 13.78 -7.97 -24.39
C VAL A 250 12.82 -6.95 -23.79
N PHE A 251 11.55 -6.96 -24.21
CA PHE A 251 10.53 -6.08 -23.67
C PHE A 251 10.30 -6.35 -22.17
N GLY A 252 10.23 -7.64 -21.79
CA GLY A 252 10.16 -8.07 -20.40
C GLY A 252 11.38 -7.62 -19.58
N TYR A 253 12.59 -7.71 -20.12
CA TYR A 253 13.80 -7.28 -19.40
C TYR A 253 13.83 -5.77 -19.13
N LEU A 254 13.40 -4.96 -20.09
CA LEU A 254 13.52 -3.50 -20.00
C LEU A 254 12.40 -2.86 -19.17
N THR A 255 11.18 -3.41 -19.22
CA THR A 255 10.00 -2.65 -18.78
C THR A 255 9.16 -3.35 -17.71
N LYS A 256 9.42 -4.63 -17.39
CA LYS A 256 8.55 -5.41 -16.51
C LYS A 256 8.33 -4.77 -15.14
N LYS A 257 9.39 -4.31 -14.48
CA LYS A 257 9.27 -3.62 -13.18
C LYS A 257 8.40 -2.36 -13.28
N LYS A 258 8.59 -1.53 -14.32
CA LYS A 258 7.81 -0.30 -14.53
C LYS A 258 6.31 -0.61 -14.69
N HIS A 259 5.98 -1.60 -15.51
CA HIS A 259 4.59 -1.98 -15.78
C HIS A 259 3.90 -2.65 -14.58
N VAL A 260 4.61 -3.51 -13.85
CA VAL A 260 4.11 -4.12 -12.61
C VAL A 260 3.85 -3.06 -11.53
N ALA A 261 4.75 -2.08 -11.41
CA ALA A 261 4.58 -0.96 -10.49
C ALA A 261 3.41 -0.06 -10.90
N SER A 262 3.25 0.22 -12.19
CA SER A 262 2.11 0.97 -12.74
C SER A 262 0.77 0.29 -12.42
N GLY A 263 0.65 -1.02 -12.61
CA GLY A 263 -0.54 -1.77 -12.18
C GLY A 263 -0.77 -1.68 -10.66
N GLY A 264 0.30 -1.82 -9.86
CA GLY A 264 0.20 -1.69 -8.41
C GLY A 264 -0.27 -0.30 -7.95
N LYS A 265 0.21 0.78 -8.58
CA LYS A 265 -0.19 2.16 -8.29
C LYS A 265 -1.65 2.43 -8.64
N SER A 266 -2.11 1.91 -9.77
CA SER A 266 -3.53 2.05 -10.17
C SER A 266 -4.47 1.36 -9.16
N LEU A 267 -4.15 0.14 -8.72
CA LEU A 267 -4.94 -0.54 -7.66
C LEU A 267 -4.89 0.23 -6.31
N ALA A 268 -3.82 0.99 -6.08
CA ALA A 268 -3.67 1.91 -4.96
C ALA A 268 -4.30 3.31 -5.21
N ASP A 269 -5.18 3.45 -6.21
CA ASP A 269 -5.90 4.69 -6.59
C ASP A 269 -5.00 5.90 -6.95
N TYR A 270 -3.74 5.69 -7.34
CA TYR A 270 -2.95 6.77 -7.93
C TYR A 270 -3.54 7.15 -9.29
N PRO A 271 -3.95 8.42 -9.51
CA PRO A 271 -4.59 8.84 -10.76
C PRO A 271 -3.65 8.69 -11.96
N ASN A 272 -2.35 8.86 -11.74
CA ASN A 272 -1.32 8.81 -12.78
C ASN A 272 -0.33 7.66 -12.48
N PRO A 273 -0.71 6.38 -12.70
CA PRO A 273 0.10 5.22 -12.33
C PRO A 273 1.43 5.11 -13.09
N GLY A 274 1.60 5.86 -14.19
CA GLY A 274 2.87 5.99 -14.90
C GLY A 274 3.91 6.87 -14.19
N MET A 275 3.49 7.72 -13.26
CA MET A 275 4.35 8.66 -12.54
C MET A 275 4.92 8.06 -11.25
N HIS A 276 5.92 8.71 -10.66
CA HIS A 276 6.42 8.33 -9.34
C HIS A 276 5.31 8.47 -8.29
N ALA A 277 5.31 7.57 -7.31
CA ALA A 277 4.39 7.56 -6.18
C ALA A 277 5.26 7.31 -4.95
N SER A 278 5.13 8.17 -3.95
CA SER A 278 5.92 8.12 -2.72
C SER A 278 5.09 7.56 -1.59
N ALA A 279 5.67 6.72 -0.75
CA ALA A 279 5.00 6.24 0.45
C ALA A 279 5.05 7.30 1.57
N PRO A 280 4.09 7.28 2.51
CA PRO A 280 4.22 8.04 3.74
C PRO A 280 5.47 7.61 4.50
N ARG A 281 6.18 8.56 5.12
CA ARG A 281 7.43 8.31 5.85
C ARG A 281 7.40 8.92 7.24
N LEU A 282 8.17 8.31 8.14
CA LEU A 282 8.30 8.79 9.53
C LEU A 282 9.25 9.99 9.66
N THR A 283 10.19 10.15 8.73
CA THR A 283 11.15 11.27 8.78
C THR A 283 10.45 12.62 8.73
N SER A 284 9.24 12.70 8.17
CA SER A 284 8.41 13.91 8.15
C SER A 284 8.09 14.44 9.55
N ILE A 285 8.11 13.58 10.58
CA ILE A 285 7.95 13.98 11.99
C ILE A 285 9.28 14.48 12.56
N VAL A 286 10.39 13.85 12.18
CA VAL A 286 11.72 14.09 12.75
C VAL A 286 12.39 15.31 12.12
N ASP A 287 12.10 15.59 10.85
CA ASP A 287 12.64 16.72 10.09
C ASP A 287 12.11 18.05 10.66
N GLY A 288 12.83 18.61 11.64
CA GLY A 288 12.46 19.86 12.34
C GLY A 288 11.90 19.68 13.75
N ALA A 289 11.81 18.44 14.26
CA ALA A 289 11.46 18.17 15.64
C ALA A 289 12.68 18.30 16.58
N ASP A 290 12.40 18.50 17.87
CA ASP A 290 13.42 18.38 18.91
C ASP A 290 13.83 16.91 19.15
N GLU A 291 14.95 16.72 19.85
CA GLU A 291 15.46 15.38 20.18
C GLU A 291 14.45 14.55 20.99
N GLU A 292 13.55 15.21 21.73
CA GLU A 292 12.54 14.57 22.55
C GLU A 292 11.46 13.91 21.70
N ASP A 293 10.91 14.61 20.70
CA ASP A 293 9.91 14.09 19.76
C ASP A 293 10.47 12.91 18.92
N ALA A 294 11.73 13.04 18.47
CA ALA A 294 12.42 11.96 17.76
C ALA A 294 12.59 10.71 18.65
N GLY A 295 12.99 10.91 19.91
CA GLY A 295 13.11 9.84 20.89
C GLY A 295 11.77 9.21 21.26
N LEU A 296 10.70 10.00 21.36
CA LEU A 296 9.35 9.51 21.63
C LEU A 296 8.83 8.64 20.48
N LEU A 297 9.05 9.06 19.23
CA LEU A 297 8.68 8.30 18.03
C LEU A 297 9.41 6.96 17.97
N ASP A 298 10.72 6.94 18.21
CA ASP A 298 11.52 5.70 18.24
C ASP A 298 10.99 4.72 19.31
N ARG A 299 10.73 5.19 20.53
CA ARG A 299 10.12 4.38 21.59
C ARG A 299 8.75 3.85 21.17
N PHE A 300 7.91 4.69 20.57
CA PHE A 300 6.60 4.28 20.05
C PHE A 300 6.69 3.17 19.01
N VAL A 301 7.56 3.31 18.01
CA VAL A 301 7.76 2.28 16.96
C VAL A 301 8.19 0.95 17.58
N LYS A 302 9.16 0.99 18.51
CA LYS A 302 9.64 -0.21 19.22
C LYS A 302 8.53 -0.88 20.03
N GLN A 303 7.67 -0.13 20.72
CA GLN A 303 6.54 -0.69 21.47
C GLN A 303 5.45 -1.27 20.55
N LEU A 304 5.15 -0.57 19.46
CA LEU A 304 4.12 -0.96 18.50
C LEU A 304 4.47 -2.28 17.81
N PHE A 305 5.74 -2.43 17.41
CA PHE A 305 6.28 -3.60 16.69
C PHE A 305 7.04 -4.58 17.60
N LYS A 306 6.88 -4.50 18.92
CA LYS A 306 7.60 -5.33 19.91
C LYS A 306 7.54 -6.84 19.62
N PHE A 307 6.44 -7.33 19.06
CA PHE A 307 6.22 -8.76 18.75
C PHE A 307 6.25 -9.07 17.26
N ALA A 308 6.67 -8.12 16.44
CA ALA A 308 6.76 -8.30 15.01
C ALA A 308 8.05 -9.03 14.62
N PRO A 309 8.09 -9.69 13.45
CA PRO A 309 9.27 -10.39 12.97
C PRO A 309 10.54 -9.54 12.97
N ALA A 310 11.66 -10.13 13.39
CA ALA A 310 12.96 -9.45 13.51
C ALA A 310 13.44 -8.82 12.18
N ILE A 311 13.03 -9.38 11.03
CA ILE A 311 13.36 -8.86 9.70
C ILE A 311 12.93 -7.39 9.52
N PHE A 312 11.89 -6.92 10.22
CA PHE A 312 11.47 -5.51 10.19
C PHE A 312 12.45 -4.55 10.85
N MET A 313 13.40 -5.04 11.65
CA MET A 313 14.42 -4.22 12.29
C MET A 313 15.73 -4.17 11.50
N VAL A 314 15.97 -5.12 10.59
CA VAL A 314 17.26 -5.25 9.87
C VAL A 314 17.15 -5.20 8.35
N GLY A 315 16.16 -5.88 7.75
CA GLY A 315 16.07 -6.05 6.30
C GLY A 315 14.91 -5.31 5.64
N LEU A 316 13.81 -5.11 6.38
CA LEU A 316 12.57 -4.51 5.89
C LEU A 316 12.22 -3.22 6.64
N VAL A 317 13.24 -2.46 7.05
CA VAL A 317 13.10 -1.21 7.82
C VAL A 317 12.22 -0.19 7.09
N GLY A 318 12.49 0.07 5.80
CA GLY A 318 11.68 1.00 5.01
C GLY A 318 10.21 0.58 4.89
N PHE A 319 9.95 -0.73 4.84
CA PHE A 319 8.57 -1.26 4.85
C PHE A 319 7.91 -1.09 6.21
N ARG A 320 8.62 -1.39 7.32
CA ARG A 320 8.15 -1.12 8.69
C ARG A 320 7.78 0.35 8.87
N ASP A 321 8.65 1.26 8.45
CA ASP A 321 8.44 2.69 8.64
C ASP A 321 7.25 3.19 7.81
N ALA A 322 7.11 2.72 6.57
CA ALA A 322 5.93 3.01 5.75
C ALA A 322 4.64 2.46 6.39
N MET A 323 4.67 1.28 7.01
CA MET A 323 3.55 0.69 7.75
C MET A 323 3.15 1.53 8.98
N VAL A 324 4.11 1.99 9.76
CA VAL A 324 3.84 2.89 10.90
C VAL A 324 3.27 4.21 10.38
N ALA A 325 3.88 4.78 9.35
CA ALA A 325 3.47 6.07 8.80
C ALA A 325 2.03 6.03 8.29
N VAL A 326 1.59 4.97 7.59
CA VAL A 326 0.18 4.85 7.19
C VAL A 326 -0.77 4.66 8.36
N LEU A 327 -0.37 3.96 9.44
CA LEU A 327 -1.22 3.85 10.64
C LEU A 327 -1.43 5.21 11.31
N LEU A 328 -0.35 6.00 11.44
CA LEU A 328 -0.41 7.35 11.99
C LEU A 328 -1.21 8.28 11.09
N MET A 329 -0.90 8.30 9.80
CA MET A 329 -1.55 9.16 8.80
C MET A 329 -3.07 9.00 8.81
N TYR A 330 -3.57 7.78 9.00
CA TYR A 330 -5.00 7.45 9.01
C TYR A 330 -5.61 7.27 10.40
N PHE A 331 -4.88 7.63 11.47
CA PHE A 331 -5.31 7.38 12.85
C PHE A 331 -6.70 7.96 13.15
N ASP A 332 -6.90 9.26 12.88
CA ASP A 332 -8.17 9.93 13.16
C ASP A 332 -9.30 9.41 12.27
N ASP A 333 -9.02 9.11 10.99
CA ASP A 333 -10.01 8.51 10.08
C ASP A 333 -10.53 7.17 10.62
N MET A 334 -9.63 6.32 11.13
CA MET A 334 -10.00 5.04 11.74
C MET A 334 -10.81 5.23 13.03
N VAL A 335 -10.43 6.18 13.89
CA VAL A 335 -11.15 6.46 15.14
C VAL A 335 -12.57 6.93 14.86
N ASN A 336 -12.75 7.76 13.84
CA ASN A 336 -14.06 8.31 13.47
C ASN A 336 -14.98 7.30 12.78
N GLU A 337 -14.42 6.29 12.12
CA GLU A 337 -15.20 5.32 11.33
C GLU A 337 -15.61 4.07 12.12
N VAL A 338 -14.91 3.73 13.21
CA VAL A 338 -15.23 2.56 14.02
C VAL A 338 -16.29 2.88 15.08
N PRO A 339 -17.37 2.08 15.23
CA PRO A 339 -18.42 2.34 16.20
C PRO A 339 -17.95 2.37 17.66
N ASP A 340 -16.98 1.51 18.02
CA ASP A 340 -16.39 1.46 19.36
C ASP A 340 -14.85 1.37 19.26
N PRO A 341 -14.15 2.52 19.16
CA PRO A 341 -12.70 2.56 19.02
C PRO A 341 -11.94 1.88 20.16
N LYS A 342 -12.54 1.73 21.34
CA LYS A 342 -11.90 1.10 22.51
C LYS A 342 -11.83 -0.42 22.38
N LYS A 343 -12.76 -1.03 21.63
CA LYS A 343 -12.77 -2.48 21.37
C LYS A 343 -11.91 -2.89 20.19
N ASN A 344 -11.55 -1.95 19.32
CA ASN A 344 -10.70 -2.26 18.17
C ASN A 344 -9.25 -2.55 18.61
N CYS A 345 -8.76 -3.76 18.29
CA CYS A 345 -7.43 -4.21 18.71
C CYS A 345 -6.29 -3.34 18.17
N VAL A 346 -6.39 -2.79 16.95
CA VAL A 346 -5.37 -1.92 16.36
C VAL A 346 -5.33 -0.58 17.11
N LEU A 347 -6.48 0.08 17.27
CA LEU A 347 -6.56 1.38 17.92
C LEU A 347 -6.13 1.33 19.39
N ARG A 348 -6.53 0.27 20.11
CA ARG A 348 -6.05 0.00 21.47
C ARG A 348 -4.54 -0.22 21.50
N LYS A 349 -3.99 -1.04 20.58
CA LYS A 349 -2.55 -1.28 20.50
C LYS A 349 -1.76 0.01 20.24
N MET A 350 -2.24 0.88 19.35
CA MET A 350 -1.61 2.19 19.10
C MET A 350 -1.64 3.07 20.36
N LYS A 351 -2.80 3.20 21.02
CA LYS A 351 -2.96 3.99 22.25
C LYS A 351 -2.11 3.46 23.40
N ASP A 352 -2.09 2.15 23.61
CA ASP A 352 -1.28 1.51 24.64
C ASP A 352 0.22 1.69 24.36
N SER A 353 0.64 1.62 23.09
CA SER A 353 2.04 1.76 22.70
C SER A 353 2.53 3.19 22.91
N ILE A 354 1.74 4.21 22.55
CA ILE A 354 2.15 5.61 22.77
C ILE A 354 2.20 5.95 24.25
N HIS A 355 1.25 5.44 25.05
CA HIS A 355 1.23 5.66 26.49
C HIS A 355 2.45 5.03 27.18
N ARG A 356 2.82 3.81 26.78
CA ARG A 356 4.05 3.14 27.28
C ARG A 356 5.35 3.83 26.86
N SER A 357 5.31 4.64 25.80
CA SER A 357 6.46 5.41 25.33
C SER A 357 6.61 6.78 25.99
N GLY A 358 5.62 7.17 26.83
CA GLY A 358 5.56 8.47 27.50
C GLY A 358 4.76 9.53 26.76
N GLY A 359 4.06 9.18 25.69
CA GLY A 359 3.25 10.10 24.89
C GLY A 359 1.74 9.96 25.11
N THR A 360 0.99 10.69 24.30
CA THR A 360 -0.47 10.82 24.39
C THR A 360 -1.18 10.50 23.07
N SER A 361 -2.51 10.37 23.09
CA SER A 361 -3.26 10.20 21.84
C SER A 361 -3.22 11.44 20.94
N SER A 362 -3.01 12.65 21.50
CA SER A 362 -2.82 13.87 20.71
C SER A 362 -1.55 13.83 19.88
N ASP A 363 -0.49 13.14 20.35
CA ASP A 363 0.72 12.96 19.56
C ASP A 363 0.45 12.13 18.30
N LEU A 364 -0.36 11.09 18.41
CA LEU A 364 -0.76 10.27 17.26
C LEU A 364 -1.49 11.09 16.20
N SER A 365 -2.46 11.92 16.59
CA SER A 365 -3.22 12.80 15.68
C SER A 365 -2.32 13.89 15.07
N ARG A 366 -1.43 14.50 15.87
CA ARG A 366 -0.45 15.48 15.40
C ARG A 366 0.49 14.88 14.36
N TRP A 367 1.11 13.75 14.66
CA TRP A 367 1.97 13.02 13.73
C TRP A 367 1.24 12.59 12.47
N GLY A 368 -0.01 12.13 12.59
CA GLY A 368 -0.85 11.77 11.46
C GLY A 368 -1.09 12.96 10.51
N THR A 369 -1.31 14.15 11.06
CA THR A 369 -1.49 15.38 10.28
C THR A 369 -0.21 15.75 9.53
N ILE A 370 0.94 15.76 10.21
CA ILE A 370 2.25 16.06 9.60
C ILE A 370 2.55 15.10 8.45
N ILE A 371 2.39 13.79 8.67
CA ILE A 371 2.63 12.77 7.64
C ILE A 371 1.66 12.95 6.46
N ARG A 372 0.39 13.27 6.71
CA ARG A 372 -0.61 13.45 5.65
C ARG A 372 -0.27 14.61 4.73
N GLU A 373 0.09 15.75 5.30
CA GLU A 373 0.46 16.94 4.52
C GLU A 373 1.67 16.68 3.65
N GLU A 374 2.68 16.02 4.20
CA GLU A 374 3.90 15.68 3.51
C GLU A 374 3.69 14.62 2.41
N PHE A 375 2.86 13.61 2.67
CA PHE A 375 2.45 12.62 1.68
C PHE A 375 1.71 13.27 0.51
N GLN A 376 0.78 14.19 0.78
CA GLN A 376 0.06 14.94 -0.25
C GLN A 376 1.01 15.81 -1.08
N LEU A 377 1.99 16.44 -0.44
CA LEU A 377 3.00 17.27 -1.09
C LEU A 377 3.87 16.46 -2.06
N ARG A 378 4.43 15.34 -1.59
CA ARG A 378 5.31 14.47 -2.39
C ARG A 378 4.59 13.81 -3.55
N ASN A 379 3.31 13.56 -3.39
CA ASN A 379 2.48 12.98 -4.42
C ASN A 379 1.68 14.02 -5.22
N ALA A 380 1.87 15.33 -5.00
CA ALA A 380 1.04 16.38 -5.60
C ALA A 380 0.95 16.26 -7.13
N VAL A 381 2.08 15.99 -7.80
CA VAL A 381 2.14 15.81 -9.26
C VAL A 381 1.38 14.56 -9.71
N ASN A 382 1.41 13.48 -8.91
CA ASN A 382 0.65 12.27 -9.24
C ASN A 382 -0.86 12.48 -8.98
N LEU A 383 -1.20 13.20 -7.91
CA LEU A 383 -2.57 13.44 -7.45
C LEU A 383 -3.30 14.55 -8.23
N SER A 384 -2.60 15.38 -8.99
CA SER A 384 -3.23 16.37 -9.89
C SER A 384 -3.97 15.66 -11.02
N LYS A 385 -5.28 15.90 -11.12
CA LYS A 385 -6.17 15.22 -12.09
C LYS A 385 -6.04 15.76 -13.53
N ALA A 386 -5.19 16.76 -13.78
CA ALA A 386 -4.94 17.31 -15.11
C ALA A 386 -3.57 18.04 -15.17
N PRO A 387 -2.99 18.24 -16.37
CA PRO A 387 -1.83 19.11 -16.59
C PRO A 387 -2.07 20.61 -16.34
N GLN A 388 -3.23 20.99 -15.79
CA GLN A 388 -3.67 22.38 -15.58
C GLN A 388 -4.13 22.66 -14.14
N ASP A 389 -3.84 21.77 -13.18
CA ASP A 389 -4.12 22.06 -11.77
C ASP A 389 -2.99 22.94 -11.18
N ASP A 390 -2.72 24.05 -11.86
CA ASP A 390 -1.61 24.97 -11.60
C ASP A 390 -1.68 25.53 -10.17
N ASN A 391 -2.87 25.62 -9.58
CA ASN A 391 -3.03 26.07 -8.20
C ASN A 391 -2.59 25.03 -7.17
N ARG A 392 -2.81 23.73 -7.41
CA ARG A 392 -2.31 22.66 -6.54
C ARG A 392 -0.81 22.44 -6.71
N LEU A 393 -0.32 22.52 -7.94
CA LEU A 393 1.11 22.50 -8.23
C LEU A 393 1.81 23.73 -7.63
N ALA A 394 1.24 24.93 -7.76
CA ALA A 394 1.78 26.15 -7.14
C ALA A 394 1.76 26.05 -5.61
N GLY A 395 0.67 25.58 -5.00
CA GLY A 395 0.61 25.35 -3.56
C GLY A 395 1.65 24.33 -3.07
N ALA A 396 1.86 23.26 -3.83
CA ALA A 396 2.90 22.28 -3.55
C ALA A 396 4.32 22.85 -3.73
N VAL A 397 4.55 23.66 -4.77
CA VAL A 397 5.84 24.33 -5.01
C VAL A 397 6.13 25.35 -3.91
N VAL A 398 5.15 26.13 -3.46
CA VAL A 398 5.30 27.07 -2.34
C VAL A 398 5.66 26.30 -1.06
N LYS A 399 4.90 25.25 -0.70
CA LYS A 399 5.22 24.42 0.48
C LYS A 399 6.58 23.72 0.38
N LEU A 400 6.97 23.22 -0.79
CA LEU A 400 8.30 22.65 -1.01
C LEU A 400 9.39 23.70 -0.84
N THR A 401 9.14 24.93 -1.28
CA THR A 401 10.07 26.06 -1.14
C THR A 401 10.20 26.47 0.33
N GLU A 402 9.09 26.55 1.06
CA GLU A 402 9.07 26.80 2.51
C GLU A 402 9.85 25.71 3.28
N ASN A 403 9.63 24.44 2.95
CA ASN A 403 10.38 23.32 3.54
C ASN A 403 11.88 23.39 3.19
N LEU A 404 12.24 23.74 1.96
CA LEU A 404 13.63 23.95 1.55
C LEU A 404 14.28 25.11 2.32
N ILE A 405 13.54 26.20 2.53
CA ILE A 405 14.01 27.35 3.33
C ILE A 405 14.23 26.90 4.77
N ALA A 406 13.26 26.22 5.37
CA ALA A 406 13.36 25.70 6.73
C ALA A 406 14.57 24.76 6.88
N GLN A 407 14.74 23.80 5.97
CA GLN A 407 15.93 22.91 5.95
C GLN A 407 17.24 23.70 5.84
N LYS A 408 17.27 24.76 5.03
CA LYS A 408 18.44 25.64 4.91
C LYS A 408 18.75 26.38 6.21
N GLU A 409 17.72 26.81 6.94
CA GLU A 409 17.88 27.45 8.24
C GLU A 409 18.36 26.45 9.30
N THR A 410 17.85 25.22 9.30
CA THR A 410 18.33 24.16 10.19
C THR A 410 19.79 23.81 9.90
N ALA A 411 20.17 23.71 8.62
CA ALA A 411 21.56 23.49 8.20
C ALA A 411 22.49 24.62 8.68
N LYS A 412 22.06 25.89 8.58
CA LYS A 412 22.83 27.03 9.12
C LYS A 412 22.98 26.97 10.64
N LYS A 413 21.93 26.58 11.36
CA LYS A 413 22.01 26.40 12.82
C LYS A 413 22.98 25.29 13.19
N GLN A 414 22.98 24.19 12.43
CA GLN A 414 23.93 23.09 12.61
C GLN A 414 25.38 23.53 12.34
N GLU A 415 25.60 24.31 11.28
CA GLU A 415 26.92 24.86 10.95
C GLU A 415 27.44 25.78 12.08
N ALA A 416 26.60 26.69 12.58
CA ALA A 416 26.94 27.55 13.72
C ALA A 416 27.19 26.76 15.02
N HIS A 417 26.50 25.63 15.23
CA HIS A 417 26.76 24.73 16.34
C HIS A 417 28.14 24.06 16.20
N ASN A 418 28.47 23.58 15.01
CA ASN A 418 29.75 22.95 14.72
C ASN A 418 30.93 23.93 14.93
N GLU A 419 30.80 25.19 14.49
CA GLU A 419 31.82 26.23 14.72
C GLU A 419 32.08 26.46 16.23
N LYS A 420 31.02 26.52 17.04
CA LYS A 420 31.16 26.64 18.51
C LYS A 420 31.83 25.41 19.12
N GLN A 421 31.55 24.23 18.59
CA GLN A 421 32.16 22.98 19.05
C GLN A 421 33.66 22.94 18.71
N GLU A 422 34.05 23.41 17.53
CA GLU A 422 35.46 23.58 17.15
C GLU A 422 36.19 24.58 18.06
N GLU A 423 35.56 25.71 18.40
CA GLU A 423 36.14 26.67 19.34
C GLU A 423 36.33 26.06 20.73
N HIS A 424 35.37 25.24 21.18
CA HIS A 424 35.47 24.53 22.45
C HIS A 424 36.60 23.49 22.43
N ILE A 425 36.75 22.73 21.34
CA ILE A 425 37.86 21.78 21.16
C ILE A 425 39.20 22.53 21.23
N LYS A 426 39.33 23.66 20.54
CA LYS A 426 40.55 24.48 20.55
C LYS A 426 40.92 24.96 21.97
N LYS A 427 39.92 25.40 22.75
CA LYS A 427 40.13 25.77 24.17
C LYS A 427 40.55 24.58 25.03
N GLN A 428 40.00 23.39 24.76
CA GLN A 428 40.43 22.16 25.45
C GLN A 428 41.88 21.80 25.10
N GLU A 429 42.29 21.92 23.84
CA GLU A 429 43.68 21.70 23.41
C GLU A 429 44.66 22.67 24.09
N GLU A 430 44.30 23.95 24.19
CA GLU A 430 45.11 24.94 24.93
C GLU A 430 45.22 24.60 26.42
N HIS A 431 44.12 24.18 27.05
CA HIS A 431 44.14 23.77 28.45
C HIS A 431 45.01 22.52 28.68
N ILE A 432 44.95 21.53 27.78
CA ILE A 432 45.81 20.34 27.83
C ILE A 432 47.28 20.74 27.70
N LYS A 433 47.61 21.69 26.82
CA LYS A 433 48.98 22.20 26.66
C LYS A 433 49.50 22.87 27.93
N LEU A 434 48.68 23.71 28.57
CA LEU A 434 49.03 24.36 29.84
C LEU A 434 49.20 23.33 30.97
N GLN A 435 48.36 22.30 31.04
CA GLN A 435 48.54 21.21 31.98
C GLN A 435 49.85 20.45 31.77
N ALA A 436 50.23 20.19 30.51
CA ALA A 436 51.50 19.53 30.19
C ALA A 436 52.71 20.39 30.62
N GLU A 437 52.66 21.71 30.41
CA GLU A 437 53.70 22.64 30.88
C GLU A 437 53.80 22.66 32.41
N HIS A 438 52.66 22.70 33.11
CA HIS A 438 52.63 22.66 34.58
C HIS A 438 53.24 21.36 35.12
N ILE A 439 52.91 20.21 34.52
CA ILE A 439 53.51 18.91 34.89
C ILE A 439 55.03 18.93 34.68
N LYS A 440 55.51 19.52 33.58
CA LYS A 440 56.95 19.65 33.32
C LYS A 440 57.65 20.49 34.39
N LEU A 441 57.08 21.63 34.77
CA LEU A 441 57.63 22.49 35.83
C LEU A 441 57.62 21.80 37.19
N GLN A 442 56.56 21.04 37.51
CA GLN A 442 56.53 20.23 38.73
C GLN A 442 57.63 19.17 38.73
N ALA A 443 57.88 18.51 37.60
CA ALA A 443 58.96 17.53 37.48
C ALA A 443 60.35 18.17 37.67
N GLU A 444 60.57 19.37 37.12
CA GLU A 444 61.81 20.14 37.33
C GLU A 444 61.99 20.56 38.79
N HIS A 445 60.93 21.03 39.46
CA HIS A 445 60.96 21.39 40.87
C HIS A 445 61.27 20.19 41.78
N ILE A 446 60.66 19.02 41.50
CA ILE A 446 60.95 17.78 42.23
C ILE A 446 62.43 17.39 42.05
N LYS A 447 62.98 17.55 40.84
CA LYS A 447 64.38 17.25 40.57
C LYS A 447 65.33 18.16 41.36
N LEU A 448 65.03 19.46 41.44
CA LEU A 448 65.80 20.43 42.22
C LEU A 448 65.70 20.22 43.74
N GLN A 449 64.63 19.60 44.24
CA GLN A 449 64.50 19.23 45.66
C GLN A 449 65.22 17.93 46.02
N ALA A 450 65.62 17.13 45.03
CA ALA A 450 66.31 15.86 45.20
C ALA A 450 67.85 15.98 45.07
N GLU A 451 68.35 17.14 44.64
CA GLU A 451 69.75 17.57 44.69
C GLU A 451 70.03 18.32 46.01
#